data_AF-A0A1M2UY98-F1
#
_entry.id   AF-A0A1M2UY98-F1
#
_cell.length_a   1.000
_cell.length_b   1.000
_cell.length_c   1.000
_cell.angle_alpha   90.00
_cell.angle_beta   90.00
_cell.angle_gamma   90.00
#
_symmetry.space_group_name_H-M   'P 1'
#
loop_
_entity.id
_entity.type
_entity.pdbx_description
1 polymer ?
#
loop_
_entity_poly.entity_id
_entity_poly.type
_entity_poly.pdbx_seq_one_letter_code
_entity_poly.pdbx_strand_id
1 'polypeptide(L)'
;MPRQTDCKALPHDLIFTLSDTFQKMSELGFAVASALESDHIAGYPAYIPTHGNNDTEHTSHEARRMAIRSMTHLTIQPSSHRTLDAGIVCSSPDTVIAVSAYNAAKDAFKQAVLDIRRFQKSSSTSASRITRLIENEIRDKGYRSETLRRAMNAVRIADLDLKRCYTRIRIMPPNLEVFSWT
;
A
#
# COMPACT_ATOMS: atom_id res chain seq x y z
N MET A 1 27.68 -25.77 -22.80
CA MET A 1 28.22 -24.81 -21.81
C MET A 1 27.07 -24.13 -21.09
N PRO A 2 26.93 -24.26 -19.77
CA PRO A 2 25.92 -23.50 -19.05
C PRO A 2 26.38 -22.05 -18.94
N ARG A 3 25.57 -21.10 -19.43
CA ARG A 3 25.74 -19.68 -19.16
C ARG A 3 25.54 -19.48 -17.65
N GLN A 4 26.64 -19.32 -16.91
CA GLN A 4 26.60 -18.75 -15.57
C GLN A 4 26.10 -17.30 -15.72
N THR A 5 24.81 -17.10 -15.52
CA THR A 5 24.28 -15.79 -15.17
C THR A 5 24.78 -15.50 -13.77
N ASP A 6 25.84 -14.68 -13.65
CA ASP A 6 26.30 -14.10 -12.39
C ASP A 6 25.17 -13.28 -11.78
N CYS A 7 24.27 -13.96 -11.07
CA CYS A 7 23.26 -13.35 -10.25
C CYS A 7 23.98 -12.85 -8.99
N LYS A 8 24.53 -11.63 -9.06
CA LYS A 8 25.12 -10.96 -7.89
C LYS A 8 24.17 -11.12 -6.71
N ALA A 9 24.67 -11.68 -5.61
CA ALA A 9 23.90 -11.87 -4.39
C ALA A 9 23.30 -10.53 -3.95
N LEU A 10 22.04 -10.54 -3.50
CA LEU A 10 21.39 -9.32 -3.04
C LEU A 10 22.12 -8.83 -1.77
N PRO A 11 22.53 -7.55 -1.71
CA PRO A 11 23.14 -7.00 -0.50
C PRO A 11 22.22 -7.18 0.71
N HIS A 12 22.80 -7.64 1.83
CA HIS A 12 22.07 -7.83 3.09
C HIS A 12 21.37 -6.54 3.55
N ASP A 13 22.01 -5.39 3.35
CA ASP A 13 21.46 -4.07 3.74
C ASP A 13 20.14 -3.76 3.02
N LEU A 14 19.98 -4.19 1.76
CA LEU A 14 18.73 -3.98 1.01
C LEU A 14 17.60 -4.88 1.53
N ILE A 15 17.93 -6.11 1.92
CA ILE A 15 16.95 -7.03 2.55
C ILE A 15 16.53 -6.49 3.91
N PHE A 16 17.50 -6.04 4.71
CA PHE A 16 17.26 -5.48 6.03
C PHE A 16 16.39 -4.22 5.94
N THR A 17 16.72 -3.28 5.05
CA THR A 17 15.92 -2.07 4.83
C THR A 17 14.50 -2.38 4.37
N LEU A 18 14.33 -3.37 3.48
CA LEU A 18 13.00 -3.82 3.05
C LEU A 18 12.19 -4.37 4.23
N SER A 19 12.82 -5.18 5.09
CA SER A 19 12.18 -5.75 6.27
C SER A 19 11.80 -4.69 7.29
N ASP A 20 12.71 -3.79 7.63
CA ASP A 20 12.50 -2.71 8.60
C ASP A 20 11.39 -1.76 8.17
N THR A 21 11.45 -1.30 6.91
CA THR A 21 10.41 -0.41 6.36
C THR A 21 9.05 -1.09 6.26
N PHE A 22 9.00 -2.40 5.97
CA PHE A 22 7.76 -3.18 5.98
C PHE A 22 7.19 -3.32 7.39
N GLN A 23 8.02 -3.64 8.38
CA GLN A 23 7.60 -3.79 9.77
C GLN A 23 7.01 -2.47 10.29
N LYS A 24 7.74 -1.36 10.11
CA LYS A 24 7.29 -0.02 10.49
C LYS A 24 5.98 0.37 9.80
N MET A 25 5.85 0.08 8.50
CA MET A 25 4.61 0.31 7.77
C MET A 25 3.45 -0.51 8.36
N SER A 26 3.68 -1.77 8.72
CA SER A 26 2.65 -2.65 9.29
C SER A 26 2.19 -2.18 10.67
N GLU A 27 3.12 -1.81 11.54
CA GLU A 27 2.85 -1.25 12.88
C GLU A 27 2.01 0.03 12.79
N LEU A 28 2.40 0.96 11.91
CA LEU A 28 1.65 2.20 11.70
C LEU A 28 0.29 1.96 11.05
N GLY A 29 0.16 0.95 10.19
CA GLY A 29 -1.12 0.53 9.63
C GLY A 29 -2.10 0.06 10.71
N PHE A 30 -1.61 -0.69 11.72
CA PHE A 30 -2.40 -1.08 12.88
C PHE A 30 -2.81 0.12 13.73
N ALA A 31 -1.88 1.05 13.98
CA ALA A 31 -2.17 2.28 14.72
C ALA A 31 -3.27 3.13 14.04
N VAL A 32 -3.21 3.26 12.71
CA VAL A 32 -4.26 3.96 11.93
C VAL A 32 -5.60 3.26 12.05
N ALA A 33 -5.65 1.92 11.96
CA ALA A 33 -6.89 1.18 12.13
C ALA A 33 -7.50 1.42 13.52
N SER A 34 -6.68 1.34 14.58
CA SER A 34 -7.12 1.57 15.96
C SER A 34 -7.62 3.00 16.17
N ALA A 35 -6.95 4.00 15.59
CA ALA A 35 -7.35 5.40 15.71
C ALA A 35 -8.69 5.68 15.02
N LEU A 36 -8.90 5.12 13.82
CA LEU A 36 -10.15 5.26 13.07
C LEU A 36 -11.35 4.57 13.74
N GLU A 37 -11.13 3.47 14.48
CA GLU A 37 -12.15 2.86 15.32
C GLU A 37 -12.47 3.72 16.55
N SER A 38 -11.45 4.34 17.16
CA SER A 38 -11.65 5.25 18.30
C SER A 38 -12.45 6.49 17.89
N ASP A 39 -12.21 7.02 16.68
CA ASP A 39 -12.99 8.11 16.09
C ASP A 39 -14.47 7.75 15.91
N HIS A 40 -14.81 6.49 15.66
CA HIS A 40 -16.21 6.06 15.61
C HIS A 40 -16.90 6.24 16.96
N ILE A 41 -16.24 5.81 18.04
CA ILE A 41 -16.74 5.92 19.42
C ILE A 41 -16.91 7.40 19.80
N ALA A 42 -16.00 8.26 19.33
CA ALA A 42 -16.07 9.71 19.52
C ALA A 42 -17.12 10.41 18.63
N GLY A 43 -17.86 9.67 17.78
CA GLY A 43 -18.97 10.20 17.00
C GLY A 43 -18.58 10.88 15.68
N TYR A 44 -17.35 10.68 15.18
CA TYR A 44 -16.99 11.23 13.88
C TYR A 44 -17.75 10.49 12.75
N PRO A 45 -18.32 11.20 11.77
CA PRO A 45 -19.09 10.57 10.70
C PRO A 45 -18.19 9.91 9.65
N ALA A 46 -18.76 8.97 8.91
CA ALA A 46 -18.19 8.39 7.71
C ALA A 46 -19.28 8.24 6.65
N TYR A 47 -18.90 8.29 5.38
CA TYR A 47 -19.80 8.04 4.26
C TYR A 47 -19.09 7.24 3.16
N ILE A 48 -19.56 6.02 2.93
CA ILE A 48 -18.99 5.07 1.98
C ILE A 48 -20.11 4.67 0.99
N PRO A 49 -20.22 5.35 -0.16
CA PRO A 49 -21.34 5.15 -1.09
C PRO A 49 -21.37 3.77 -1.75
N THR A 50 -20.23 3.07 -1.82
CA THR A 50 -20.18 1.72 -2.39
C THR A 50 -20.52 0.63 -1.38
N HIS A 51 -20.85 0.99 -0.13
CA HIS A 51 -21.21 0.05 0.91
C HIS A 51 -22.73 0.00 1.12
N GLY A 52 -23.37 -1.01 0.55
CA GLY A 52 -24.82 -1.18 0.68
C GLY A 52 -25.59 -0.46 -0.43
N ASN A 53 -26.88 -0.27 -0.22
CA ASN A 53 -27.81 0.31 -1.21
C ASN A 53 -28.59 1.53 -0.68
N ASN A 54 -28.37 1.93 0.57
CA ASN A 54 -29.10 3.02 1.23
C ASN A 54 -28.18 3.85 2.14
N ASP A 55 -28.62 5.06 2.49
CA ASP A 55 -27.81 6.02 3.27
C ASP A 55 -27.46 5.53 4.68
N THR A 56 -28.35 4.73 5.29
CA THR A 56 -28.07 4.11 6.59
C THR A 56 -26.94 3.09 6.52
N GLU A 57 -26.85 2.35 5.42
CA GLU A 57 -25.73 1.43 5.17
C GLU A 57 -24.45 2.21 4.85
N HIS A 58 -24.52 3.26 4.02
CA HIS A 58 -23.35 4.08 3.65
C HIS A 58 -22.64 4.71 4.86
N THR A 59 -23.38 5.01 5.93
CA THR A 59 -22.88 5.68 7.15
C THR A 59 -22.66 4.72 8.33
N SER A 60 -22.94 3.43 8.13
CA SER A 60 -22.88 2.42 9.19
C SER A 60 -21.46 2.17 9.72
N HIS A 61 -21.36 1.60 10.93
CA HIS A 61 -20.09 1.13 11.47
C HIS A 61 -19.45 0.05 10.59
N GLU A 62 -20.25 -0.81 9.98
CA GLU A 62 -19.83 -1.81 8.99
C GLU A 62 -19.10 -1.14 7.81
N ALA A 63 -19.68 -0.06 7.28
CA ALA A 63 -19.10 0.72 6.18
C ALA A 63 -17.75 1.33 6.57
N ARG A 64 -17.66 1.88 7.79
CA ARG A 64 -16.40 2.40 8.33
C ARG A 64 -15.35 1.29 8.46
N ARG A 65 -15.70 0.11 9.00
CA ARG A 65 -14.79 -1.04 9.09
C ARG A 65 -14.26 -1.47 7.72
N MET A 66 -15.13 -1.46 6.72
CA MET A 66 -14.74 -1.74 5.33
C MET A 66 -13.78 -0.67 4.79
N ALA A 67 -14.00 0.61 5.07
CA ALA A 67 -13.07 1.68 4.71
C ALA A 67 -11.71 1.52 5.40
N ILE A 68 -11.69 1.24 6.70
CA ILE A 68 -10.47 0.97 7.47
C ILE A 68 -9.70 -0.19 6.82
N ARG A 69 -10.36 -1.32 6.57
CA ARG A 69 -9.75 -2.47 5.92
C ARG A 69 -9.21 -2.13 4.53
N SER A 70 -9.94 -1.34 3.74
CA SER A 70 -9.47 -0.92 2.41
C SER A 70 -8.18 -0.09 2.49
N MET A 71 -8.05 0.77 3.50
CA MET A 71 -6.91 1.66 3.71
C MET A 71 -5.67 0.97 4.28
N THR A 72 -5.85 -0.02 5.18
CA THR A 72 -4.77 -0.61 5.98
C THR A 72 -4.37 -2.03 5.57
N HIS A 73 -5.20 -2.75 4.81
CA HIS A 73 -4.89 -4.11 4.38
C HIS A 73 -3.90 -4.10 3.20
N LEU A 74 -2.76 -4.76 3.38
CA LEU A 74 -1.62 -4.71 2.45
C LEU A 74 -1.48 -5.96 1.57
N THR A 75 -2.18 -7.05 1.87
CA THR A 75 -2.08 -8.31 1.11
C THR A 75 -3.11 -8.37 -0.02
N ILE A 76 -2.85 -9.27 -0.98
CA ILE A 76 -3.77 -9.54 -2.09
C ILE A 76 -5.09 -10.06 -1.50
N GLN A 77 -6.16 -9.29 -1.69
CA GLN A 77 -7.50 -9.74 -1.31
C GLN A 77 -8.01 -10.76 -2.32
N PRO A 78 -8.68 -11.84 -1.86
CA PRO A 78 -9.48 -12.69 -2.73
C PRO A 78 -10.47 -11.85 -3.54
N SER A 79 -10.67 -12.20 -4.82
CA SER A 79 -11.58 -11.51 -5.74
C SER A 79 -13.05 -11.49 -5.29
N SER A 80 -13.40 -12.23 -4.24
CA SER A 80 -14.73 -12.28 -3.64
C SER A 80 -15.03 -11.09 -2.70
N HIS A 81 -14.04 -10.27 -2.34
CA HIS A 81 -14.28 -9.08 -1.53
C HIS A 81 -14.70 -7.89 -2.39
N ARG A 82 -15.78 -7.22 -1.99
CA ARG A 82 -16.21 -5.94 -2.59
C ARG A 82 -15.09 -4.92 -2.44
N THR A 83 -14.62 -4.37 -3.56
CA THR A 83 -13.73 -3.21 -3.56
C THR A 83 -14.56 -1.96 -3.28
N LEU A 84 -14.06 -1.11 -2.39
CA LEU A 84 -14.60 0.22 -2.23
C LEU A 84 -13.94 1.12 -3.26
N ASP A 85 -14.74 1.83 -4.05
CA ASP A 85 -14.23 2.72 -5.09
C ASP A 85 -14.00 4.14 -4.56
N ALA A 86 -14.87 4.57 -3.63
CA ALA A 86 -14.78 5.87 -2.99
C ALA A 86 -15.40 5.85 -1.58
N GLY A 87 -15.00 6.82 -0.76
CA GLY A 87 -15.57 7.05 0.55
C GLY A 87 -14.80 8.14 1.29
N ILE A 88 -15.43 8.71 2.31
CA ILE A 88 -14.85 9.71 3.19
C ILE A 88 -15.07 9.31 4.64
N VAL A 89 -14.04 9.55 5.46
CA VAL A 89 -14.09 9.32 6.90
C VAL A 89 -13.63 10.60 7.58
N CYS A 90 -14.48 11.18 8.41
CA CYS A 90 -14.09 12.26 9.30
C CYS A 90 -13.35 11.67 10.50
N SER A 91 -12.34 12.40 10.95
CA SER A 91 -11.37 11.91 11.91
C SER A 91 -10.83 13.01 12.80
N SER A 92 -10.36 12.63 13.98
CA SER A 92 -9.66 13.51 14.90
C SER A 92 -8.29 13.95 14.35
N PRO A 93 -7.71 15.05 14.87
CA PRO A 93 -6.36 15.47 14.53
C PRO A 93 -5.30 14.38 14.77
N ASP A 94 -5.46 13.59 15.84
CA ASP A 94 -4.54 12.50 16.18
C ASP A 94 -4.54 11.40 15.11
N THR A 95 -5.72 11.04 14.60
CA THR A 95 -5.84 10.11 13.48
C THR A 95 -5.19 10.67 12.21
N VAL A 96 -5.33 11.97 11.94
CA VAL A 96 -4.67 12.63 10.79
C VAL A 96 -3.14 12.55 10.91
N ILE A 97 -2.59 12.72 12.11
CA ILE A 97 -1.15 12.55 12.38
C ILE A 97 -0.72 11.10 12.14
N ALA A 98 -1.49 10.12 12.66
CA ALA A 98 -1.21 8.70 12.45
C ALA A 98 -1.22 8.32 10.97
N VAL A 99 -2.21 8.81 10.21
CA VAL A 99 -2.32 8.59 8.75
C VAL A 99 -1.14 9.23 8.01
N SER A 100 -0.70 10.42 8.43
CA SER A 100 0.47 11.09 7.85
C SER A 100 1.75 10.28 8.06
N ALA A 101 1.96 9.76 9.28
CA ALA A 101 3.09 8.89 9.60
C ALA A 101 3.05 7.58 8.79
N TYR A 102 1.86 6.96 8.66
CA TYR A 102 1.68 5.76 7.87
C TYR A 102 1.97 5.97 6.38
N ASN A 103 1.51 7.09 5.81
CA ASN A 103 1.85 7.48 4.42
C ASN A 103 3.36 7.65 4.22
N ALA A 104 4.06 8.27 5.18
CA ALA A 104 5.52 8.39 5.12
C ALA A 104 6.23 7.02 5.17
N ALA A 105 5.72 6.08 5.97
CA ALA A 105 6.24 4.72 6.01
C ALA A 105 5.97 3.94 4.70
N LYS A 106 4.81 4.14 4.08
CA LYS A 106 4.53 3.62 2.72
C LYS A 106 5.52 4.15 1.69
N ASP A 107 5.84 5.43 1.74
CA ASP A 107 6.84 6.05 0.85
C ASP A 107 8.24 5.48 1.08
N ALA A 108 8.64 5.24 2.34
CA ALA A 108 9.91 4.60 2.68
C ALA A 108 9.99 3.15 2.19
N PHE A 109 8.93 2.36 2.37
CA PHE A 109 8.85 0.99 1.85
C PHE A 109 8.92 0.96 0.32
N LYS A 110 8.18 1.86 -0.35
CA LYS A 110 8.26 2.02 -1.81
C LYS A 110 9.68 2.32 -2.26
N GLN A 111 10.39 3.19 -1.54
CA GLN A 111 11.77 3.53 -1.85
C GLN A 111 12.70 2.32 -1.70
N ALA A 112 12.57 1.53 -0.63
CA ALA A 112 13.33 0.29 -0.45
C ALA A 112 13.11 -0.71 -1.61
N VAL A 113 11.87 -0.87 -2.07
CA VAL A 113 11.56 -1.70 -3.25
C VAL A 113 12.20 -1.13 -4.53
N LEU A 114 12.18 0.19 -4.71
CA LEU A 114 12.82 0.84 -5.85
C LEU A 114 14.35 0.66 -5.85
N ASP A 115 14.99 0.69 -4.68
CA ASP A 115 16.44 0.50 -4.57
C ASP A 115 16.87 -0.93 -4.92
N ILE A 116 16.07 -1.93 -4.54
CA ILE A 116 16.25 -3.32 -5.01
C ILE A 116 16.12 -3.41 -6.54
N ARG A 117 15.14 -2.73 -7.13
CA ARG A 117 14.96 -2.69 -8.59
C ARG A 117 16.13 -1.98 -9.30
N ARG A 118 16.67 -0.90 -8.72
CA ARG A 118 17.84 -0.18 -9.25
C ARG A 118 19.08 -1.06 -9.20
N PHE A 119 19.31 -1.78 -8.09
CA PHE A 119 20.41 -2.74 -7.97
C PHE A 119 20.36 -3.78 -9.09
N GLN A 120 19.17 -4.36 -9.34
CA GLN A 120 19.00 -5.31 -10.44
C GLN A 120 19.35 -4.69 -11.80
N LYS A 121 18.84 -3.49 -12.11
CA LYS A 121 19.12 -2.81 -13.38
C LYS A 121 20.61 -2.49 -13.57
N SER A 122 21.31 -2.13 -12.50
CA SER A 122 22.76 -1.91 -12.52
C SER A 122 23.58 -3.20 -12.69
N SER A 123 23.02 -4.34 -12.29
CA SER A 123 23.65 -5.67 -12.44
C SER A 123 23.37 -6.32 -13.80
N SER A 124 22.29 -5.94 -14.50
CA SER A 124 21.92 -6.45 -15.81
C SER A 124 22.43 -5.52 -16.93
N THR A 125 23.64 -5.73 -17.42
CA THR A 125 24.25 -4.90 -18.48
C THR A 125 23.63 -5.09 -19.87
N SER A 126 22.54 -5.85 -20.04
CA SER A 126 21.90 -6.00 -21.35
C SER A 126 20.44 -6.40 -21.22
N ALA A 127 19.52 -5.49 -21.58
CA ALA A 127 18.17 -5.86 -21.99
C ALA A 127 17.61 -4.80 -22.96
N SER A 128 17.27 -5.29 -24.15
CA SER A 128 16.85 -4.54 -25.35
C SER A 128 15.61 -3.65 -25.17
N ARG A 129 15.35 -2.77 -26.15
CA ARG A 129 14.16 -1.89 -26.24
C ARG A 129 12.81 -2.62 -26.03
N ILE A 130 12.74 -3.93 -26.28
CA ILE A 130 11.52 -4.75 -26.12
C ILE A 130 11.21 -5.00 -24.63
N THR A 131 12.23 -5.21 -23.80
CA THR A 131 12.08 -5.35 -22.34
C THR A 131 11.51 -4.08 -21.72
N ARG A 132 11.80 -2.92 -22.33
CA ARG A 132 11.38 -1.59 -21.87
C ARG A 132 9.89 -1.30 -22.15
N LEU A 133 9.33 -1.84 -23.22
CA LEU A 133 7.90 -1.75 -23.55
C LEU A 133 7.08 -2.65 -22.62
N ILE A 134 7.58 -3.87 -22.41
CA ILE A 134 7.04 -4.82 -21.44
C ILE A 134 7.11 -4.22 -20.03
N GLU A 135 8.24 -3.65 -19.60
CA GLU A 135 8.40 -2.97 -18.30
C GLU A 135 7.43 -1.80 -18.07
N ASN A 136 7.08 -1.04 -19.12
CA ASN A 136 6.17 0.11 -19.00
C ASN A 136 4.70 -0.32 -18.83
N GLU A 137 4.25 -1.35 -19.55
CA GLU A 137 2.92 -1.94 -19.39
C GLU A 137 2.82 -2.78 -18.09
N ILE A 138 3.97 -3.26 -17.61
CA ILE A 138 4.14 -4.04 -16.38
C ILE A 138 4.22 -3.17 -15.11
N ARG A 139 4.69 -1.92 -15.23
CA ARG A 139 4.75 -0.95 -14.13
C ARG A 139 3.37 -0.71 -13.50
N ASP A 140 2.32 -0.87 -14.30
CA ASP A 140 0.93 -0.69 -13.90
C ASP A 140 0.26 -1.96 -13.34
N LYS A 141 0.92 -3.13 -13.38
CA LYS A 141 0.34 -4.41 -12.90
C LYS A 141 0.99 -5.01 -11.65
N GLY A 142 1.97 -4.34 -11.04
CA GLY A 142 2.55 -4.81 -9.76
C GLY A 142 3.49 -6.00 -9.89
N TYR A 143 4.07 -6.23 -11.06
CA TYR A 143 5.02 -7.32 -11.29
C TYR A 143 6.25 -7.20 -10.39
N ARG A 144 6.70 -8.37 -9.92
CA ARG A 144 7.92 -8.52 -9.13
C ARG A 144 8.98 -9.16 -10.01
N SER A 145 10.12 -8.49 -10.15
CA SER A 145 11.28 -9.14 -10.74
C SER A 145 11.71 -10.32 -9.89
N GLU A 146 12.45 -11.28 -10.48
CA GLU A 146 12.92 -12.45 -9.74
C GLU A 146 13.75 -12.07 -8.50
N THR A 147 14.58 -11.04 -8.62
CA THR A 147 15.36 -10.46 -7.52
C THR A 147 14.47 -9.91 -6.40
N LEU A 148 13.43 -9.13 -6.76
CA LEU A 148 12.47 -8.61 -5.79
C LEU A 148 11.63 -9.72 -5.15
N ARG A 149 11.24 -10.73 -5.95
CA ARG A 149 10.50 -11.91 -5.47
C ARG A 149 11.32 -12.68 -4.43
N ARG A 150 12.62 -12.87 -4.66
CA ARG A 150 13.54 -13.50 -3.69
C ARG A 150 13.68 -12.68 -2.41
N ALA A 151 13.85 -11.37 -2.51
CA ALA A 151 13.92 -10.48 -1.33
C ALA A 151 12.62 -10.55 -0.51
N MET A 152 11.47 -10.44 -1.17
CA MET A 152 10.16 -10.52 -0.51
C MET A 152 9.88 -11.90 0.09
N ASN A 153 10.31 -12.99 -0.56
CA ASN A 153 10.25 -14.34 0.00
C ASN A 153 11.11 -14.48 1.25
N ALA A 154 12.33 -13.93 1.24
CA ALA A 154 13.24 -13.97 2.39
C ALA A 154 12.64 -13.27 3.62
N VAL A 155 11.89 -12.19 3.39
CA VAL A 155 11.18 -11.43 4.43
C VAL A 155 9.76 -11.97 4.69
N ARG A 156 9.33 -13.03 4.00
CA ARG A 156 7.98 -13.65 4.11
C ARG A 156 6.81 -12.70 3.81
N ILE A 157 7.01 -11.79 2.86
CA ILE A 157 6.03 -10.78 2.42
C ILE A 157 5.62 -10.95 0.96
N ALA A 158 5.72 -12.18 0.44
CA ALA A 158 5.50 -12.50 -0.97
C ALA A 158 4.03 -12.42 -1.40
N ASP A 159 3.09 -12.23 -0.50
CA ASP A 159 1.65 -12.09 -0.73
C ASP A 159 1.18 -10.63 -0.70
N LEU A 160 2.08 -9.67 -0.47
CA LEU A 160 1.75 -8.25 -0.46
C LEU A 160 1.29 -7.71 -1.81
N ASP A 161 0.18 -6.99 -1.82
CA ASP A 161 -0.22 -6.18 -2.96
C ASP A 161 0.60 -4.88 -2.97
N LEU A 162 1.62 -4.84 -3.84
CA LEU A 162 2.49 -3.67 -3.96
C LEU A 162 1.73 -2.40 -4.35
N LYS A 163 0.62 -2.50 -5.08
CA LYS A 163 -0.18 -1.31 -5.39
C LYS A 163 -0.77 -0.74 -4.11
N ARG A 164 -1.35 -1.58 -3.25
CA ARG A 164 -1.90 -1.16 -1.95
C ARG A 164 -0.83 -0.59 -1.03
N CYS A 165 0.37 -1.18 -1.01
CA CYS A 165 1.50 -0.63 -0.26
C CYS A 165 1.91 0.76 -0.75
N TYR A 166 1.74 1.08 -2.04
CA TYR A 166 2.12 2.38 -2.60
C TYR A 166 0.99 3.41 -2.58
N THR A 167 -0.26 2.97 -2.47
CA THR A 167 -1.41 3.86 -2.43
C THR A 167 -1.46 4.60 -1.10
N ARG A 168 -1.31 5.93 -1.17
CA ARG A 168 -1.46 6.82 -0.03
C ARG A 168 -2.93 7.02 0.34
N ILE A 169 -3.18 7.17 1.64
CA ILE A 169 -4.46 7.68 2.13
C ILE A 169 -4.46 9.19 1.90
N ARG A 170 -5.48 9.70 1.22
CA ARG A 170 -5.61 11.14 0.94
C ARG A 170 -6.16 11.84 2.18
N ILE A 171 -5.46 12.85 2.65
CA ILE A 171 -5.90 13.73 3.74
C ILE A 171 -6.41 15.00 3.09
N MET A 172 -7.64 15.36 3.41
CA MET A 172 -8.25 16.58 2.91
C MET A 172 -7.80 17.81 3.73
N PRO A 173 -7.81 19.02 3.15
CA PRO A 173 -7.53 20.25 3.88
C PRO A 173 -8.43 20.44 5.12
N PRO A 174 -7.97 21.13 6.17
CA PRO A 174 -8.81 21.46 7.32
C PRO A 174 -9.97 22.38 6.92
N ASN A 175 -11.04 22.37 7.71
CA ASN A 175 -12.21 23.25 7.57
C ASN A 175 -12.93 23.18 6.22
N LEU A 176 -13.08 21.98 5.66
CA LEU A 176 -13.93 21.77 4.48
C LEU A 176 -15.40 21.91 4.82
N GLU A 177 -16.07 22.86 4.16
CA GLU A 177 -17.52 23.05 4.28
C GLU A 177 -18.29 22.11 3.35
N VAL A 178 -17.81 21.93 2.11
CA VAL A 178 -18.45 21.12 1.08
C VAL A 178 -17.41 20.34 0.30
N PHE A 179 -17.71 19.08 0.00
CA PHE A 179 -16.91 18.22 -0.85
C PHE A 179 -17.81 17.40 -1.77
N SER A 180 -17.43 17.29 -3.04
CA SER A 180 -18.11 16.48 -4.05
C SER A 180 -17.08 15.73 -4.89
N TRP A 181 -17.39 14.50 -5.26
CA TRP A 181 -16.58 13.69 -6.17
C TRP A 181 -17.47 12.97 -7.19
N THR A 182 -16.89 12.62 -8.33
CA THR A 182 -17.52 11.88 -9.43
C THR A 182 -16.73 10.63 -9.74
#